data_AF-A0A9D8HL30-F1
#
_entry.id   AF-A0A9D8HL30-F1
#
_cell.length_a   1.000
_cell.length_b   1.000
_cell.length_c   1.000
_cell.angle_alpha   90.00
_cell.angle_beta   90.00
_cell.angle_gamma   90.00
#
_symmetry.space_group_name_H-M   'P 1'
#
loop_
_entity.id
_entity.type
_entity.pdbx_description
1 polymer ?
#
loop_
_entity_poly.entity_id
_entity_poly.type
_entity_poly.pdbx_seq_one_letter_code
_entity_poly.pdbx_strand_id
1 'polypeptide(L)'
;MERILKYKNYKAPYIDMLIESAQAYPIVKYNSCQNELMILIKEISKLKIQGYDELRSIWIEADRGKIKDFGSYKEYLEEEQVSNYEAFVELWECYYPDEKKWYHFSVSSYMGQYYLFIDSKLTFHIKGEEETVEDADCYNTELSVWLKEKVIETISKIESDLQNYNKYISENLPYKKRYGKIKRSAFWKIFPYEGRTFKKAFPPESIDILKNIVKQSAKDESGLKINKMTSGDFFRFCEIGYDANNYFKGKKAKLTPREKYLDRADGRDCELRKIDENSIEEFEHWYKNKSHCGGHPWEVCRGGNSTHISLYVSEIENGWIVSLAGSSSVRVVETVKIAIALYEHDIPFKLWDAEEILRMITGTDYIGIVPETVFPRYCHGLFPKNDRIIDFMNLGFEKADKIIENASWYPVEEVELGK
;
A
#
# COMPACT_ATOMS: atom_id res chain seq x y z
N MET A 1 -4.22 -43.86 -5.45
CA MET A 1 -3.89 -43.31 -6.78
C MET A 1 -5.03 -42.48 -7.37
N GLU A 2 -6.28 -42.96 -7.42
CA GLU A 2 -7.44 -42.18 -7.94
C GLU A 2 -7.73 -40.88 -7.16
N ARG A 3 -7.63 -40.90 -5.83
CA ARG A 3 -7.83 -39.71 -4.98
C ARG A 3 -6.79 -38.60 -5.26
N ILE A 4 -5.52 -38.97 -5.51
CA ILE A 4 -4.42 -38.03 -5.81
C ILE A 4 -4.58 -37.42 -7.22
N LEU A 5 -5.10 -38.19 -8.19
CA LEU A 5 -5.41 -37.71 -9.54
C LEU A 5 -6.56 -36.68 -9.55
N LYS A 6 -7.49 -36.76 -8.59
CA LYS A 6 -8.57 -35.77 -8.42
C LYS A 6 -8.02 -34.40 -8.06
N TYR A 7 -7.10 -34.32 -7.08
CA TYR A 7 -6.58 -33.04 -6.57
C TYR A 7 -5.63 -32.34 -7.54
N LYS A 8 -4.81 -33.08 -8.31
CA LYS A 8 -3.83 -32.48 -9.25
C LYS A 8 -4.44 -31.63 -10.36
N ASN A 9 -5.71 -31.88 -10.70
CA ASN A 9 -6.36 -31.26 -11.85
C ASN A 9 -7.24 -30.06 -11.50
N TYR A 10 -7.18 -29.57 -10.25
CA TYR A 10 -7.91 -28.38 -9.85
C TYR A 10 -7.51 -27.18 -10.70
N LYS A 11 -8.55 -26.42 -11.08
CA LYS A 11 -8.45 -25.22 -11.89
C LYS A 11 -8.51 -24.01 -10.98
N ALA A 12 -7.96 -22.90 -11.48
CA ALA A 12 -7.80 -21.67 -10.72
C ALA A 12 -9.06 -21.25 -9.92
N PRO A 13 -10.30 -21.31 -10.44
CA PRO A 13 -11.48 -20.93 -9.67
C PRO A 13 -11.73 -21.77 -8.42
N TYR A 14 -11.58 -23.09 -8.52
CA TYR A 14 -11.73 -23.97 -7.36
C TYR A 14 -10.59 -23.81 -6.37
N ILE A 15 -9.36 -23.59 -6.86
CA ILE A 15 -8.19 -23.34 -6.02
C ILE A 15 -8.38 -22.05 -5.23
N ASP A 16 -8.86 -20.97 -5.86
CA ASP A 16 -9.13 -19.71 -5.18
C ASP A 16 -10.19 -19.87 -4.08
N MET A 17 -11.27 -20.60 -4.35
CA MET A 17 -12.28 -20.94 -3.32
C MET A 17 -11.65 -21.67 -2.12
N LEU A 18 -10.76 -22.64 -2.37
CA LEU A 18 -10.04 -23.34 -1.31
C LEU A 18 -9.10 -22.40 -0.54
N ILE A 19 -8.39 -21.51 -1.24
CA ILE A 19 -7.49 -20.52 -0.65
C ILE A 19 -8.28 -19.55 0.24
N GLU A 20 -9.39 -19.01 -0.24
CA GLU A 20 -10.25 -18.10 0.52
C GLU A 20 -10.78 -18.78 1.79
N SER A 21 -11.22 -20.04 1.69
CA SER A 21 -11.64 -20.83 2.85
C SER A 21 -10.51 -21.00 3.87
N ALA A 22 -9.30 -21.30 3.43
CA ALA A 22 -8.14 -21.47 4.32
C ALA A 22 -7.71 -20.14 4.94
N GLN A 23 -7.71 -19.04 4.19
CA GLN A 23 -7.36 -17.70 4.68
C GLN A 23 -8.37 -17.16 5.69
N ALA A 24 -9.64 -17.56 5.60
CA ALA A 24 -10.66 -17.23 6.60
C ALA A 24 -10.37 -17.92 7.95
N TYR A 25 -9.79 -19.12 7.93
CA TYR A 25 -9.49 -19.93 9.12
C TYR A 25 -8.09 -20.57 9.03
N PRO A 26 -7.01 -19.77 9.19
CA PRO A 26 -5.66 -20.21 8.86
C PRO A 26 -5.06 -21.20 9.86
N ILE A 27 -5.59 -21.28 11.09
CA ILE A 27 -5.07 -22.21 12.10
C ILE A 27 -5.33 -23.65 11.65
N VAL A 28 -4.25 -24.42 11.48
CA VAL A 28 -4.32 -25.83 11.09
C VAL A 28 -4.73 -26.66 12.31
N LYS A 29 -5.86 -27.38 12.19
CA LYS A 29 -6.43 -28.19 13.27
C LYS A 29 -6.40 -29.69 13.02
N TYR A 30 -6.25 -30.11 11.76
CA TYR A 30 -6.41 -31.51 11.35
C TYR A 30 -5.06 -32.14 11.01
N ASN A 31 -4.88 -33.39 11.46
CA ASN A 31 -3.65 -34.16 11.23
C ASN A 31 -3.36 -34.37 9.74
N SER A 32 -4.37 -34.76 8.95
CA SER A 32 -4.23 -34.90 7.49
C SER A 32 -3.68 -33.64 6.83
N CYS A 33 -4.21 -32.46 7.17
CA CYS A 33 -3.71 -31.21 6.63
C CYS A 33 -2.27 -30.92 7.06
N GLN A 34 -1.98 -31.00 8.37
CA GLN A 34 -0.65 -30.72 8.92
C GLN A 34 0.42 -31.62 8.31
N ASN A 35 0.16 -32.92 8.16
CA ASN A 35 1.12 -33.86 7.58
C ASN A 35 1.54 -33.45 6.15
N GLU A 36 0.57 -33.05 5.33
CA GLU A 36 0.86 -32.62 3.95
C GLU A 36 1.63 -31.30 3.90
N LEU A 37 1.31 -30.37 4.81
CA LEU A 37 2.04 -29.12 4.96
C LEU A 37 3.46 -29.32 5.49
N MET A 38 3.69 -30.26 6.41
CA MET A 38 5.04 -30.55 6.90
C MET A 38 5.93 -31.15 5.81
N ILE A 39 5.36 -31.98 4.91
CA ILE A 39 6.09 -32.50 3.75
C ILE A 39 6.51 -31.35 2.83
N LEU A 40 5.60 -30.45 2.47
CA LEU A 40 5.95 -29.34 1.57
C LEU A 40 6.91 -28.33 2.22
N ILE A 41 6.84 -28.13 3.54
CA ILE A 41 7.79 -27.28 4.29
C ILE A 41 9.20 -27.87 4.20
N LYS A 42 9.32 -29.19 4.34
CA LYS A 42 10.59 -29.89 4.16
C LYS A 42 11.13 -29.76 2.74
N GLU A 43 10.27 -29.75 1.73
CA GLU A 43 10.70 -29.60 0.34
C GLU A 43 11.14 -28.17 0.04
N ILE A 44 10.39 -27.15 0.46
CA ILE A 44 10.77 -25.75 0.22
C ILE A 44 12.01 -25.34 1.03
N SER A 45 12.31 -26.00 2.14
CA SER A 45 13.51 -25.71 2.96
C SER A 45 14.83 -25.99 2.25
N LYS A 46 14.80 -26.74 1.15
CA LYS A 46 15.94 -26.91 0.23
C LYS A 46 16.37 -25.61 -0.45
N LEU A 47 15.52 -24.58 -0.46
CA LEU A 47 15.88 -23.27 -0.98
C LEU A 47 16.68 -22.46 0.04
N LYS A 48 17.52 -21.57 -0.44
CA LYS A 48 18.22 -20.59 0.38
C LYS A 48 17.22 -19.61 1.00
N ILE A 49 17.49 -19.20 2.24
CA ILE A 49 16.70 -18.20 2.95
C ILE A 49 16.77 -16.85 2.21
N GLN A 50 15.61 -16.24 1.97
CA GLN A 50 15.45 -14.98 1.22
C GLN A 50 15.24 -13.77 2.15
N GLY A 51 14.85 -13.97 3.40
CA GLY A 51 14.54 -12.87 4.31
C GLY A 51 14.60 -13.24 5.78
N TYR A 52 13.94 -12.43 6.61
CA TYR A 52 13.77 -12.69 8.03
C TYR A 52 12.89 -13.92 8.27
N ASP A 53 12.96 -14.48 9.47
CA ASP A 53 12.12 -15.61 9.90
C ASP A 53 12.18 -16.80 8.92
N GLU A 54 13.38 -17.08 8.42
CA GLU A 54 13.64 -18.16 7.46
C GLU A 54 12.75 -18.15 6.20
N LEU A 55 12.31 -16.95 5.78
CA LEU A 55 11.42 -16.78 4.63
C LEU A 55 11.99 -17.45 3.37
N ARG A 56 11.17 -18.28 2.73
CA ARG A 56 11.42 -18.90 1.42
C ARG A 56 10.16 -18.83 0.59
N SER A 57 10.30 -18.61 -0.72
CA SER A 57 9.18 -18.40 -1.61
C SER A 57 9.44 -18.95 -3.01
N ILE A 58 8.35 -19.31 -3.69
CA ILE A 58 8.32 -19.79 -5.07
C ILE A 58 7.05 -19.30 -5.76
N TRP A 59 7.09 -19.30 -7.09
CA TRP A 59 5.91 -19.09 -7.91
C TRP A 59 5.34 -20.45 -8.32
N ILE A 60 4.02 -20.63 -8.15
CA ILE A 60 3.31 -21.83 -8.60
C ILE A 60 2.18 -21.45 -9.57
N GLU A 61 1.87 -22.37 -10.48
CA GLU A 61 0.90 -22.16 -11.54
C GLU A 61 -0.28 -23.15 -11.46
N ALA A 62 -1.47 -22.66 -11.80
CA ALA A 62 -2.64 -23.46 -12.10
C ALA A 62 -3.24 -23.08 -13.45
N ASP A 63 -3.84 -24.05 -14.13
CA ASP A 63 -4.61 -23.76 -15.34
C ASP A 63 -5.85 -22.95 -14.97
N ARG A 64 -6.20 -21.97 -15.82
CA ARG A 64 -7.45 -21.21 -15.73
C ARG A 64 -8.69 -22.09 -15.63
N GLY A 65 -8.70 -23.22 -16.33
CA GLY A 65 -9.90 -24.02 -16.54
C GLY A 65 -10.76 -23.51 -17.69
N LYS A 66 -11.94 -24.11 -17.86
CA LYS A 66 -12.98 -23.70 -18.80
C LYS A 66 -14.10 -23.00 -18.04
N ILE A 67 -15.05 -22.39 -18.75
CA ILE A 67 -16.22 -21.72 -18.13
C ILE A 67 -16.99 -22.62 -17.13
N LYS A 68 -17.06 -23.94 -17.38
CA LYS A 68 -17.70 -24.90 -16.47
C LYS A 68 -16.98 -25.08 -15.12
N ASP A 69 -15.70 -24.70 -15.06
CA ASP A 69 -14.88 -24.80 -13.86
C ASP A 69 -14.97 -23.49 -13.04
N PHE A 70 -15.57 -22.42 -13.58
CA PHE A 70 -15.72 -21.12 -12.91
C PHE A 70 -16.83 -21.11 -11.86
N GLY A 71 -17.96 -21.73 -12.16
CA GLY A 71 -19.12 -21.77 -11.27
C GLY A 71 -20.41 -22.13 -12.01
N SER A 72 -21.53 -22.05 -11.30
CA SER A 72 -22.85 -22.28 -11.86
C SER A 72 -23.45 -20.96 -12.36
N TYR A 73 -23.69 -20.86 -13.67
CA TYR A 73 -24.41 -19.70 -14.24
C TYR A 73 -25.77 -19.47 -13.54
N LYS A 74 -26.47 -20.55 -13.18
CA LYS A 74 -27.77 -20.46 -12.51
C LYS A 74 -27.65 -19.79 -11.13
N GLU A 75 -26.64 -20.15 -10.35
CA GLU A 75 -26.41 -19.55 -9.02
C GLU A 75 -26.04 -18.06 -9.15
N TYR A 76 -25.13 -17.73 -10.07
CA TYR A 76 -24.73 -16.34 -10.32
C TYR A 76 -25.90 -15.47 -10.80
N LEU A 77 -26.84 -16.03 -11.56
CA LEU A 77 -28.05 -15.35 -11.98
C LEU A 77 -29.05 -15.17 -10.82
N GLU A 78 -29.23 -16.20 -9.99
CA GLU A 78 -30.11 -16.16 -8.80
C GLU A 78 -29.59 -15.17 -7.74
N GLU A 79 -28.28 -15.03 -7.62
CA GLU A 79 -27.61 -14.08 -6.71
C GLU A 79 -27.43 -12.67 -7.32
N GLU A 80 -27.98 -12.42 -8.51
CA GLU A 80 -27.86 -11.15 -9.24
C GLU A 80 -26.42 -10.68 -9.48
N GLN A 81 -25.45 -11.61 -9.48
CA GLN A 81 -24.05 -11.30 -9.81
C GLN A 81 -23.86 -11.03 -11.31
N VAL A 82 -24.73 -11.59 -12.15
CA VAL A 82 -24.70 -11.46 -13.61
C VAL A 82 -26.13 -11.34 -14.17
N SER A 83 -26.29 -10.62 -15.28
CA SER A 83 -27.61 -10.42 -15.92
C SER A 83 -27.99 -11.48 -16.95
N ASN A 84 -27.00 -12.16 -17.53
CA ASN A 84 -27.15 -13.16 -18.60
C ASN A 84 -25.86 -14.01 -18.71
N TYR A 85 -25.86 -14.98 -19.64
CA TYR A 85 -24.73 -15.88 -19.82
C TYR A 85 -23.50 -15.18 -20.40
N GLU A 86 -23.69 -14.17 -21.25
CA GLU A 86 -22.60 -13.35 -21.79
C GLU A 86 -21.85 -12.63 -20.66
N ALA A 87 -22.58 -11.99 -19.74
CA ALA A 87 -22.01 -11.34 -18.56
C ALA A 87 -21.29 -12.34 -17.63
N PHE A 88 -21.76 -13.59 -17.57
CA PHE A 88 -21.09 -14.67 -16.83
C PHE A 88 -19.73 -15.06 -17.45
N VAL A 89 -19.66 -15.13 -18.78
CA VAL A 89 -18.40 -15.37 -19.50
C VAL A 89 -17.45 -14.18 -19.33
N GLU A 90 -17.94 -12.95 -19.46
CA GLU A 90 -17.13 -11.74 -19.24
C GLU A 90 -16.56 -11.68 -17.83
N LEU A 91 -17.35 -12.04 -16.81
CA LEU A 91 -16.90 -12.09 -15.41
C LEU A 91 -15.80 -13.13 -15.20
N TRP A 92 -15.94 -14.32 -15.81
CA TRP A 92 -14.91 -15.36 -15.79
C TRP A 92 -13.60 -14.88 -16.43
N GLU A 93 -13.67 -14.27 -17.61
CA GLU A 93 -12.49 -13.73 -18.31
C GLU A 93 -11.87 -12.54 -17.58
N CYS A 94 -12.68 -11.76 -16.85
CA CYS A 94 -12.17 -10.68 -16.00
C CYS A 94 -11.37 -11.22 -14.80
N TYR A 95 -11.86 -12.24 -14.11
CA TYR A 95 -11.16 -12.83 -12.96
C TYR A 95 -9.98 -13.72 -13.37
N TYR A 96 -10.07 -14.38 -14.53
CA TYR A 96 -9.05 -15.28 -15.06
C TYR A 96 -8.73 -14.95 -16.52
N PRO A 97 -8.02 -13.83 -16.77
CA PRO A 97 -7.75 -13.37 -18.14
C PRO A 97 -6.69 -14.21 -18.85
N ASP A 98 -5.79 -14.85 -18.09
CA ASP A 98 -4.64 -15.58 -18.60
C ASP A 98 -4.91 -17.09 -18.62
N GLU A 99 -4.29 -17.84 -19.54
CA GLU A 99 -4.41 -19.31 -19.59
C GLU A 99 -3.94 -20.00 -18.31
N LYS A 100 -2.99 -19.37 -17.61
CA LYS A 100 -2.46 -19.80 -16.32
C LYS A 100 -2.64 -18.73 -15.26
N LYS A 101 -3.10 -19.13 -14.08
CA LYS A 101 -3.07 -18.29 -12.88
C LYS A 101 -1.78 -18.56 -12.09
N TRP A 102 -1.16 -17.47 -11.66
CA TRP A 102 0.09 -17.48 -10.90
C TRP A 102 -0.18 -17.14 -9.45
N TYR A 103 0.42 -17.91 -8.55
CA TYR A 103 0.36 -17.72 -7.10
C TYR A 103 1.77 -17.57 -6.54
N HIS A 104 1.96 -16.58 -5.68
CA HIS A 104 3.17 -16.46 -4.89
C HIS A 104 3.02 -17.26 -3.60
N PHE A 105 3.72 -18.38 -3.48
CA PHE A 105 3.70 -19.21 -2.29
C PHE A 105 4.95 -18.95 -1.45
N SER A 106 4.78 -18.68 -0.16
CA SER A 106 5.91 -18.46 0.75
C SER A 106 5.69 -19.08 2.13
N VAL A 107 6.78 -19.50 2.75
CA VAL A 107 6.81 -20.08 4.10
C VAL A 107 7.80 -19.29 4.95
N SER A 108 7.39 -18.94 6.17
CA SER A 108 8.28 -18.45 7.22
C SER A 108 8.16 -19.30 8.48
N SER A 109 9.23 -19.31 9.29
CA SER A 109 9.28 -19.96 10.58
C SER A 109 9.72 -18.98 11.67
N TYR A 110 8.96 -18.94 12.75
CA TYR A 110 9.25 -18.09 13.90
C TYR A 110 8.85 -18.80 15.19
N MET A 111 9.76 -18.86 16.16
CA MET A 111 9.54 -19.49 17.47
C MET A 111 8.94 -20.91 17.39
N GLY A 112 9.43 -21.75 16.47
CA GLY A 112 8.98 -23.13 16.30
C GLY A 112 7.60 -23.28 15.65
N GLN A 113 7.04 -22.19 15.10
CA GLN A 113 5.78 -22.19 14.36
C GLN A 113 6.05 -21.94 12.88
N TYR A 114 5.11 -22.36 12.04
CA TYR A 114 5.17 -22.13 10.59
C TYR A 114 3.99 -21.30 10.11
N TYR A 115 4.30 -20.34 9.25
CA TYR A 115 3.33 -19.46 8.62
C TYR A 115 3.48 -19.59 7.11
N LEU A 116 2.41 -20.01 6.45
CA LEU A 116 2.37 -20.22 5.02
C LEU A 116 1.44 -19.19 4.40
N PHE A 117 1.92 -18.52 3.37
CA PHE A 117 1.22 -17.43 2.69
C PHE A 117 1.03 -17.78 1.22
N ILE A 118 -0.12 -17.40 0.71
CA ILE A 118 -0.39 -17.34 -0.73
C ILE A 118 -0.74 -15.90 -1.04
N ASP A 119 -0.04 -15.31 -2.01
CA ASP A 119 -0.27 -13.94 -2.46
C ASP A 119 -0.24 -12.94 -1.28
N SER A 120 0.74 -13.12 -0.39
CA SER A 120 1.00 -12.29 0.80
C SER A 120 -0.10 -12.34 1.88
N LYS A 121 -1.05 -13.27 1.79
CA LYS A 121 -2.09 -13.50 2.81
C LYS A 121 -1.84 -14.81 3.56
N LEU A 122 -1.92 -14.75 4.89
CA LEU A 122 -1.75 -15.91 5.76
C LEU A 122 -2.82 -16.95 5.41
N THR A 123 -2.39 -18.10 4.91
CA THR A 123 -3.26 -19.18 4.45
C THR A 123 -3.23 -20.37 5.39
N PHE A 124 -2.06 -20.72 5.93
CA PHE A 124 -1.95 -21.72 6.99
C PHE A 124 -1.01 -21.26 8.10
N HIS A 125 -1.40 -21.55 9.33
CA HIS A 125 -0.63 -21.36 10.54
C HIS A 125 -0.56 -22.68 11.29
N ILE A 126 0.63 -23.28 11.32
CA ILE A 126 0.93 -24.47 12.11
C ILE A 126 1.54 -23.99 13.42
N LYS A 127 0.73 -24.04 14.47
CA LYS A 127 1.22 -23.94 15.84
C LYS A 127 1.88 -25.26 16.19
N GLY A 128 2.94 -25.23 17.02
CA GLY A 128 3.79 -26.39 17.32
C GLY A 128 3.05 -27.61 17.89
N GLU A 129 3.31 -27.97 19.15
CA GLU A 129 2.69 -29.15 19.79
C GLU A 129 1.26 -28.86 20.32
N GLU A 130 0.36 -28.32 19.49
CA GLU A 130 -1.08 -28.30 19.82
C GLU A 130 -1.72 -29.63 19.39
N GLU A 131 -2.67 -30.14 20.20
CA GLU A 131 -3.44 -31.34 19.86
C GLU A 131 -4.29 -31.08 18.61
N THR A 132 -3.99 -31.82 17.55
CA THR A 132 -4.79 -31.90 16.33
C THR A 132 -5.98 -32.84 16.51
N VAL A 133 -7.08 -32.53 15.83
CA VAL A 133 -8.29 -33.36 15.85
C VAL A 133 -8.21 -34.45 14.77
N GLU A 134 -8.80 -35.61 15.05
CA GLU A 134 -9.02 -36.68 14.06
C GLU A 134 -9.78 -36.19 12.83
N ASP A 135 -9.51 -36.86 11.71
CA ASP A 135 -9.74 -36.35 10.36
C ASP A 135 -11.21 -36.03 10.02
N ALA A 136 -11.41 -34.85 9.44
CA ALA A 136 -12.50 -34.57 8.53
C ALA A 136 -11.91 -34.21 7.16
N ASP A 137 -12.40 -34.85 6.09
CA ASP A 137 -12.15 -34.36 4.74
C ASP A 137 -12.73 -32.94 4.64
N CYS A 138 -11.85 -31.95 4.56
CA CYS A 138 -12.21 -30.54 4.52
C CYS A 138 -11.40 -29.81 3.45
N TYR A 139 -11.87 -28.62 3.06
CA TYR A 139 -11.22 -27.78 2.05
C TYR A 139 -9.73 -27.51 2.35
N ASN A 140 -9.35 -27.40 3.62
CA ASN A 140 -7.94 -27.21 4.02
C ASN A 140 -7.07 -28.43 3.66
N THR A 141 -7.58 -29.64 3.83
CA THR A 141 -6.88 -30.88 3.44
C THR A 141 -6.77 -31.00 1.92
N GLU A 142 -7.82 -30.60 1.17
CA GLU A 142 -7.75 -30.59 -0.29
C GLU A 142 -6.70 -29.61 -0.82
N LEU A 143 -6.66 -28.40 -0.24
CA LEU A 143 -5.68 -27.39 -0.60
C LEU A 143 -4.25 -27.81 -0.22
N SER A 144 -4.04 -28.39 0.97
CA SER A 144 -2.71 -28.82 1.40
C SER A 144 -2.15 -29.92 0.52
N VAL A 145 -2.99 -30.87 0.09
CA VAL A 145 -2.60 -31.92 -0.87
C VAL A 145 -2.23 -31.30 -2.22
N TRP A 146 -3.03 -30.38 -2.76
CA TRP A 146 -2.72 -29.70 -4.02
C TRP A 146 -1.42 -28.90 -3.94
N LEU A 147 -1.25 -28.10 -2.88
CA LEU A 147 -0.04 -27.31 -2.65
C LEU A 147 1.19 -28.19 -2.53
N LYS A 148 1.13 -29.26 -1.75
CA LYS A 148 2.24 -30.20 -1.60
C LYS A 148 2.70 -30.73 -2.94
N GLU A 149 1.78 -31.21 -3.78
CA GLU A 149 2.14 -31.74 -5.10
C GLU A 149 2.76 -30.65 -5.99
N LYS A 150 2.23 -29.42 -5.95
CA LYS A 150 2.79 -28.28 -6.71
C LYS A 150 4.16 -27.84 -6.23
N VAL A 151 4.39 -27.83 -4.92
CA VAL A 151 5.68 -27.51 -4.32
C VAL A 151 6.71 -28.57 -4.70
N ILE A 152 6.38 -29.87 -4.53
CA ILE A 152 7.28 -30.97 -4.94
C ILE A 152 7.64 -30.86 -6.42
N GLU A 153 6.65 -30.65 -7.30
CA GLU A 153 6.88 -30.50 -8.74
C GLU A 153 7.80 -29.31 -9.04
N THR A 154 7.57 -28.17 -8.38
CA THR A 154 8.32 -26.93 -8.60
C THR A 154 9.76 -27.06 -8.08
N ILE A 155 9.94 -27.60 -6.88
CA ILE A 155 11.26 -27.86 -6.30
C ILE A 155 12.04 -28.86 -7.15
N SER A 156 11.39 -29.92 -7.66
CA SER A 156 12.03 -30.87 -8.58
C SER A 156 12.54 -30.18 -9.86
N LYS A 157 11.79 -29.23 -10.42
CA LYS A 157 12.25 -28.43 -11.56
C LYS A 157 13.45 -27.56 -11.18
N ILE A 158 13.41 -26.90 -10.03
CA ILE A 158 14.50 -26.07 -9.52
C ILE A 158 15.78 -26.89 -9.31
N GLU A 159 15.68 -28.08 -8.70
CA GLU A 159 16.80 -29.00 -8.49
C GLU A 159 17.38 -29.52 -9.82
N SER A 160 16.52 -29.73 -10.83
CA SER A 160 16.97 -30.20 -12.15
C SER A 160 17.72 -29.14 -12.96
N ASP A 161 17.22 -27.90 -12.97
CA ASP A 161 17.79 -26.78 -13.72
C ASP A 161 17.33 -25.44 -13.13
N LEU A 162 18.10 -24.95 -12.15
CA LEU A 162 17.87 -23.69 -11.46
C LEU A 162 17.82 -22.48 -12.42
N GLN A 163 18.75 -22.46 -13.40
CA GLN A 163 18.86 -21.33 -14.33
C GLN A 163 17.65 -21.28 -15.25
N ASN A 164 17.22 -22.42 -15.79
CA ASN A 164 16.03 -22.47 -16.63
C ASN A 164 14.75 -22.13 -15.85
N TYR A 165 14.63 -22.55 -14.59
CA TYR A 165 13.52 -22.14 -13.74
C TYR A 165 13.47 -20.61 -13.56
N ASN A 166 14.56 -19.98 -13.10
CA ASN A 166 14.60 -18.53 -12.89
C ASN A 166 14.34 -17.76 -14.19
N LYS A 167 14.89 -18.24 -15.32
CA LYS A 167 14.62 -17.67 -16.64
C LYS A 167 13.14 -17.79 -17.01
N TYR A 168 12.54 -18.96 -16.83
CA TYR A 168 11.11 -19.18 -17.11
C TYR A 168 10.22 -18.21 -16.32
N ILE A 169 10.49 -18.03 -15.02
CA ILE A 169 9.76 -17.06 -14.19
C ILE A 169 9.96 -15.63 -14.71
N SER A 170 11.20 -15.23 -14.98
CA SER A 170 11.52 -13.88 -15.47
C SER A 170 10.86 -13.56 -16.83
N GLU A 171 10.67 -14.56 -17.69
CA GLU A 171 10.05 -14.38 -19.01
C GLU A 171 8.51 -14.47 -18.98
N ASN A 172 7.92 -15.28 -18.08
CA ASN A 172 6.50 -15.61 -18.14
C ASN A 172 5.65 -15.02 -16.99
N LEU A 173 6.25 -14.51 -15.91
CA LEU A 173 5.49 -13.94 -14.81
C LEU A 173 4.67 -12.72 -15.28
N PRO A 174 3.35 -12.65 -15.05
CA PRO A 174 2.53 -11.52 -15.50
C PRO A 174 2.98 -10.19 -14.88
N TYR A 175 2.90 -9.10 -15.64
CA TYR A 175 3.30 -7.77 -15.16
C TYR A 175 2.52 -7.30 -13.91
N LYS A 176 1.26 -7.73 -13.74
CA LYS A 176 0.45 -7.48 -12.53
C LYS A 176 1.02 -8.12 -11.26
N LYS A 177 1.98 -9.05 -11.38
CA LYS A 177 2.69 -9.70 -10.28
C LYS A 177 4.12 -9.16 -10.09
N ARG A 178 4.55 -8.15 -10.88
CA ARG A 178 5.90 -7.60 -10.86
C ARG A 178 5.96 -6.24 -10.17
N TYR A 179 7.17 -5.89 -9.74
CA TYR A 179 7.50 -4.54 -9.33
C TYR A 179 7.99 -3.74 -10.53
N GLY A 180 7.53 -2.50 -10.65
CA GLY A 180 7.95 -1.59 -11.69
C GLY A 180 7.87 -0.15 -11.25
N LYS A 181 8.24 0.75 -12.15
CA LYS A 181 8.06 2.18 -11.98
C LYS A 181 7.72 2.83 -13.30
N ILE A 182 6.86 3.83 -13.28
CA ILE A 182 6.56 4.66 -14.44
C ILE A 182 6.86 6.12 -14.11
N LYS A 183 7.53 6.83 -15.02
CA LYS A 183 7.75 8.26 -14.85
C LYS A 183 6.40 8.96 -14.88
N ARG A 184 6.10 9.83 -13.91
CA ARG A 184 4.76 10.47 -13.81
C ARG A 184 4.39 11.25 -15.08
N SER A 185 5.35 11.92 -15.71
CA SER A 185 5.13 12.58 -17.01
C SER A 185 4.78 11.61 -18.15
N ALA A 186 5.24 10.36 -18.13
CA ALA A 186 4.82 9.33 -19.07
C ALA A 186 3.39 8.85 -18.73
N PHE A 187 3.12 8.61 -17.45
CA PHE A 187 1.78 8.28 -16.96
C PHE A 187 0.74 9.34 -17.34
N TRP A 188 1.05 10.62 -17.20
CA TRP A 188 0.18 11.73 -17.64
C TRP A 188 -0.06 11.79 -19.15
N LYS A 189 0.78 11.18 -19.99
CA LYS A 189 0.46 11.04 -21.43
C LYS A 189 -0.64 10.00 -21.66
N ILE A 190 -0.68 8.97 -20.81
CA ILE A 190 -1.69 7.89 -20.84
C ILE A 190 -3.01 8.38 -20.21
N PHE A 191 -2.90 9.16 -19.13
CA PHE A 191 -4.02 9.77 -18.38
C PHE A 191 -3.87 11.31 -18.31
N PRO A 192 -4.20 12.04 -19.39
CA PRO A 192 -3.98 13.50 -19.45
C PRO A 192 -4.78 14.33 -18.46
N TYR A 193 -5.89 13.80 -17.93
CA TYR A 193 -6.69 14.52 -16.94
C TYR A 193 -5.90 14.79 -15.65
N GLU A 194 -5.18 13.80 -15.15
CA GLU A 194 -4.41 13.94 -13.92
C GLU A 194 -3.31 15.00 -14.04
N GLY A 195 -2.52 14.95 -15.12
CA GLY A 195 -1.48 15.95 -15.37
C GLY A 195 -2.03 17.37 -15.58
N ARG A 196 -3.25 17.51 -16.12
CA ARG A 196 -3.91 18.83 -16.25
C ARG A 196 -4.29 19.41 -14.91
N THR A 197 -4.70 18.59 -13.93
CA THR A 197 -5.03 19.04 -12.57
C THR A 197 -3.83 19.73 -11.92
N PHE A 198 -2.65 19.11 -11.97
CA PHE A 198 -1.41 19.69 -11.44
C PHE A 198 -1.02 20.99 -12.15
N LYS A 199 -1.00 20.98 -13.49
CA LYS A 199 -0.64 22.17 -14.29
C LYS A 199 -1.59 23.35 -14.07
N LYS A 200 -2.88 23.08 -13.91
CA LYS A 200 -3.88 24.13 -13.62
C LYS A 200 -3.75 24.67 -12.19
N ALA A 201 -3.37 23.82 -11.24
CA ALA A 201 -3.21 24.22 -9.86
C ALA A 201 -1.95 25.07 -9.63
N PHE A 202 -0.87 24.82 -10.38
CA PHE A 202 0.43 25.45 -10.14
C PHE A 202 1.02 26.06 -11.42
N PRO A 203 0.83 27.38 -11.64
CA PRO A 203 1.56 28.12 -12.66
C PRO A 203 3.08 28.16 -12.36
N PRO A 204 3.93 28.55 -13.33
CA PRO A 204 5.39 28.58 -13.15
C PRO A 204 5.87 29.35 -11.92
N GLU A 205 5.24 30.48 -11.59
CA GLU A 205 5.55 31.28 -10.40
C GLU A 205 5.39 30.49 -9.10
N SER A 206 4.32 29.70 -8.97
CA SER A 206 4.06 28.84 -7.81
C SER A 206 5.12 27.74 -7.69
N ILE A 207 5.60 27.23 -8.82
CA ILE A 207 6.69 26.24 -8.84
C ILE A 207 8.00 26.87 -8.38
N ASP A 208 8.27 28.12 -8.73
CA ASP A 208 9.48 28.81 -8.26
C ASP A 208 9.43 29.12 -6.77
N ILE A 209 8.26 29.48 -6.23
CA ILE A 209 8.04 29.56 -4.78
C ILE A 209 8.28 28.20 -4.12
N LEU A 210 7.72 27.12 -4.68
CA LEU A 210 7.92 25.77 -4.15
C LEU A 210 9.41 25.37 -4.15
N LYS A 211 10.19 25.72 -5.17
CA LYS A 211 11.65 25.51 -5.16
C LYS A 211 12.34 26.25 -4.01
N ASN A 212 11.88 27.45 -3.66
CA ASN A 212 12.42 28.18 -2.52
C ASN A 212 12.03 27.52 -1.19
N ILE A 213 10.80 27.04 -1.06
CA ILE A 213 10.33 26.24 0.10
C ILE A 213 11.17 24.97 0.24
N VAL A 214 11.47 24.28 -0.86
CA VAL A 214 12.34 23.09 -0.84
C VAL A 214 13.73 23.44 -0.31
N LYS A 215 14.33 24.52 -0.81
CA LYS A 215 15.63 25.01 -0.30
C LYS A 215 15.58 25.40 1.17
N GLN A 216 14.47 25.99 1.66
CA GLN A 216 14.32 26.31 3.09
C GLN A 216 14.20 25.03 3.92
N SER A 217 13.47 24.03 3.43
CA SER A 217 13.18 22.78 4.15
C SER A 217 14.40 21.86 4.22
N ALA A 218 15.38 22.05 3.34
CA ALA A 218 16.65 21.33 3.33
C ALA A 218 17.71 21.95 4.25
N LYS A 219 17.54 23.20 4.72
CA LYS A 219 18.45 23.86 5.65
C LYS A 219 18.26 23.35 7.07
N ASP A 220 19.23 23.66 7.93
CA ASP A 220 19.11 23.47 9.37
C ASP A 220 17.89 24.23 9.94
N GLU A 221 17.27 23.63 10.95
CA GLU A 221 16.02 24.08 11.57
C GLU A 221 16.17 25.40 12.32
N SER A 222 17.40 25.82 12.62
CA SER A 222 17.72 27.11 13.25
C SER A 222 17.14 28.32 12.51
N GLY A 223 17.04 28.27 11.17
CA GLY A 223 16.43 29.32 10.35
C GLY A 223 14.90 29.31 10.29
N LEU A 224 14.25 28.29 10.86
CA LEU A 224 12.80 28.09 10.84
C LEU A 224 12.15 28.30 12.21
N LYS A 225 12.92 28.80 13.17
CA LYS A 225 12.52 28.98 14.56
C LYS A 225 11.48 30.08 14.73
N ILE A 226 10.44 29.78 15.49
CA ILE A 226 9.46 30.71 16.01
C ILE A 226 9.70 30.87 17.52
N ASN A 227 9.90 32.10 18.00
CA ASN A 227 10.29 32.33 19.40
C ASN A 227 9.16 32.11 20.41
N LYS A 228 7.92 32.38 20.02
CA LYS A 228 6.72 32.31 20.88
C LYS A 228 5.59 31.71 20.07
N MET A 229 4.80 30.85 20.71
CA MET A 229 3.66 30.19 20.07
C MET A 229 2.46 30.25 21.00
N THR A 230 1.31 30.54 20.43
CA THR A 230 0.00 30.47 21.09
C THR A 230 -0.95 29.58 20.27
N SER A 231 -2.08 29.19 20.84
CA SER A 231 -3.10 28.49 20.05
C SER A 231 -3.71 29.40 18.96
N GLY A 232 -3.75 30.71 19.18
CA GLY A 232 -4.18 31.69 18.17
C GLY A 232 -3.25 31.76 16.97
N ASP A 233 -1.94 31.75 17.18
CA ASP A 233 -0.96 31.67 16.09
C ASP A 233 -1.18 30.41 15.25
N PHE A 234 -1.32 29.25 15.92
CA PHE A 234 -1.58 27.99 15.25
C PHE A 234 -2.90 28.00 14.45
N PHE A 235 -4.00 28.49 15.03
CA PHE A 235 -5.28 28.60 14.33
C PHE A 235 -5.18 29.57 13.14
N ARG A 236 -4.40 30.65 13.26
CA ARG A 236 -4.15 31.58 12.17
C ARG A 236 -3.37 30.92 11.03
N PHE A 237 -2.37 30.10 11.33
CA PHE A 237 -1.65 29.33 10.29
C PHE A 237 -2.59 28.37 9.56
N CYS A 238 -3.48 27.69 10.29
CA CYS A 238 -4.51 26.83 9.70
C CYS A 238 -5.44 27.63 8.77
N GLU A 239 -5.92 28.80 9.22
CA GLU A 239 -6.77 29.69 8.43
C GLU A 239 -6.13 30.08 7.10
N ILE A 240 -4.86 30.49 7.11
CA ILE A 240 -4.11 30.85 5.88
C ILE A 240 -4.15 29.69 4.89
N GLY A 241 -3.89 28.47 5.37
CA GLY A 241 -3.95 27.27 4.56
C GLY A 241 -5.34 26.95 4.01
N TYR A 242 -6.39 27.13 4.80
CA TYR A 242 -7.77 26.89 4.37
C TYR A 242 -8.27 27.92 3.36
N ASP A 243 -7.88 29.18 3.53
CA ASP A 243 -8.25 30.27 2.64
C ASP A 243 -7.56 30.10 1.28
N ALA A 244 -6.29 29.69 1.26
CA ALA A 244 -5.57 29.33 0.03
C ALA A 244 -6.26 28.19 -0.74
N ASN A 245 -6.90 27.26 -0.02
CA ASN A 245 -7.67 26.17 -0.59
C ASN A 245 -9.15 26.51 -0.86
N ASN A 246 -9.58 27.74 -0.61
CA ASN A 246 -10.96 28.20 -0.80
C ASN A 246 -12.01 27.37 -0.04
N TYR A 247 -11.63 26.71 1.06
CA TYR A 247 -12.51 25.80 1.80
C TYR A 247 -13.76 26.44 2.38
N PHE A 248 -13.76 27.75 2.56
CA PHE A 248 -14.88 28.53 3.10
C PHE A 248 -15.48 29.51 2.08
N LYS A 249 -15.08 29.41 0.81
CA LYS A 249 -15.61 30.27 -0.25
C LYS A 249 -17.12 30.05 -0.37
N GLY A 250 -17.89 31.13 -0.27
CA GLY A 250 -19.35 31.10 -0.35
C GLY A 250 -20.07 30.85 0.99
N LYS A 251 -19.36 30.66 2.11
CA LYS A 251 -20.01 30.71 3.43
C LYS A 251 -20.48 32.14 3.72
N LYS A 252 -21.73 32.29 4.18
CA LYS A 252 -22.35 33.58 4.51
C LYS A 252 -21.78 34.21 5.78
N ALA A 253 -21.44 33.38 6.77
CA ALA A 253 -20.85 33.82 8.02
C ALA A 253 -19.31 33.85 7.91
N LYS A 254 -18.70 34.93 8.42
CA LYS A 254 -17.25 35.03 8.55
C LYS A 254 -16.82 34.25 9.79
N LEU A 255 -16.15 33.13 9.58
CA LEU A 255 -15.62 32.30 10.66
C LEU A 255 -14.31 32.86 11.20
N THR A 256 -14.07 32.69 12.51
CA THR A 256 -12.79 32.94 13.15
C THR A 256 -11.76 31.86 12.79
N PRO A 257 -10.46 32.08 13.02
CA PRO A 257 -9.43 31.06 12.77
C PRO A 257 -9.71 29.75 13.53
N ARG A 258 -10.10 29.83 14.81
CA ARG A 258 -10.46 28.67 15.63
C ARG A 258 -11.68 27.93 15.05
N GLU A 259 -12.71 28.64 14.63
CA GLU A 259 -13.90 28.02 14.02
C GLU A 259 -13.57 27.30 12.71
N LYS A 260 -12.70 27.89 11.88
CA LYS A 260 -12.21 27.24 10.66
C LYS A 260 -11.42 25.97 10.97
N TYR A 261 -10.57 26.00 11.99
CA TYR A 261 -9.86 24.80 12.48
C TYR A 261 -10.84 23.71 12.92
N LEU A 262 -11.82 24.04 13.76
CA LEU A 262 -12.80 23.07 14.26
C LEU A 262 -13.68 22.44 13.15
N ASP A 263 -13.91 23.16 12.05
CA ASP A 263 -14.68 22.66 10.90
C ASP A 263 -13.89 21.68 10.01
N ARG A 264 -12.56 21.78 9.99
CA ARG A 264 -11.70 21.05 9.02
C ARG A 264 -10.75 20.02 9.63
N ALA A 265 -10.27 20.28 10.85
CA ALA A 265 -9.33 19.42 11.55
C ALA A 265 -9.98 18.12 12.01
N ASP A 266 -9.15 17.14 12.39
CA ASP A 266 -9.60 15.83 12.89
C ASP A 266 -10.61 15.94 14.05
N GLY A 267 -10.42 16.91 14.94
CA GLY A 267 -11.34 17.22 16.03
C GLY A 267 -11.01 16.51 17.34
N ARG A 268 -10.08 15.55 17.35
CA ARG A 268 -9.45 15.01 18.57
C ARG A 268 -8.25 15.87 18.98
N ASP A 269 -8.51 17.14 19.27
CA ASP A 269 -7.49 18.18 19.49
C ASP A 269 -6.90 18.22 20.91
N CYS A 270 -7.13 17.19 21.74
CA CYS A 270 -6.70 17.15 23.14
C CYS A 270 -7.06 18.42 23.94
N GLU A 271 -8.24 18.99 23.70
CA GLU A 271 -8.73 20.23 24.33
C GLU A 271 -7.99 21.51 23.92
N LEU A 272 -7.18 21.50 22.86
CA LEU A 272 -6.51 22.70 22.34
C LEU A 272 -7.49 23.86 22.09
N ARG A 273 -8.71 23.57 21.64
CA ARG A 273 -9.76 24.60 21.45
C ARG A 273 -10.21 25.32 22.73
N LYS A 274 -9.88 24.80 23.92
CA LYS A 274 -10.39 25.30 25.21
C LYS A 274 -9.43 26.27 25.89
N ILE A 275 -8.16 26.30 25.48
CA ILE A 275 -7.17 27.21 26.07
C ILE A 275 -7.33 28.64 25.54
N ASP A 276 -6.78 29.61 26.28
CA ASP A 276 -6.70 31.00 25.84
C ASP A 276 -5.86 31.10 24.56
N GLU A 277 -6.44 31.78 23.57
CA GLU A 277 -5.85 31.97 22.25
C GLU A 277 -4.57 32.80 22.28
N ASN A 278 -4.40 33.64 23.30
CA ASN A 278 -3.31 34.59 23.39
C ASN A 278 -2.29 34.24 24.49
N SER A 279 -2.52 33.20 25.30
CA SER A 279 -1.60 32.80 26.36
C SER A 279 -0.52 31.85 25.84
N ILE A 280 0.73 32.28 25.98
CA ILE A 280 1.91 31.45 25.69
C ILE A 280 2.02 30.35 26.75
N GLU A 281 1.76 30.71 28.01
CA GLU A 281 1.87 29.82 29.16
C GLU A 281 0.87 28.67 29.08
N GLU A 282 -0.39 28.96 28.70
CA GLU A 282 -1.40 27.91 28.51
C GLU A 282 -1.06 26.99 27.33
N PHE A 283 -0.54 27.55 26.23
CA PHE A 283 -0.12 26.75 25.08
C PHE A 283 1.06 25.83 25.44
N GLU A 284 2.09 26.34 26.12
CA GLU A 284 3.23 25.57 26.61
C GLU A 284 2.79 24.48 27.59
N HIS A 285 1.92 24.83 28.54
CA HIS A 285 1.40 23.88 29.52
C HIS A 285 0.59 22.76 28.83
N TRP A 286 -0.30 23.13 27.89
CA TRP A 286 -1.06 22.17 27.11
C TRP A 286 -0.15 21.27 26.27
N TYR A 287 0.84 21.84 25.59
CA TYR A 287 1.77 21.09 24.75
C TYR A 287 2.55 20.04 25.58
N LYS A 288 3.08 20.43 26.73
CA LYS A 288 3.88 19.54 27.59
C LYS A 288 3.07 18.47 28.30
N ASN A 289 1.83 18.79 28.72
CA ASN A 289 1.09 17.94 29.65
C ASN A 289 -0.16 17.27 29.05
N LYS A 290 -0.76 17.85 28.00
CA LYS A 290 -2.07 17.42 27.48
C LYS A 290 -2.06 16.98 26.03
N SER A 291 -1.12 17.45 25.21
CA SER A 291 -1.07 17.15 23.77
C SER A 291 -0.88 15.65 23.46
N HIS A 292 -0.34 14.88 24.41
CA HIS A 292 -0.08 13.44 24.30
C HIS A 292 -1.28 12.56 24.68
N CYS A 293 -2.52 13.07 24.60
CA CYS A 293 -3.73 12.36 25.01
C CYS A 293 -4.18 11.21 24.07
N GLY A 294 -3.36 10.87 23.07
CA GLY A 294 -3.77 10.00 21.95
C GLY A 294 -4.65 10.70 20.91
N GLY A 295 -4.73 12.03 20.97
CA GLY A 295 -5.42 12.86 19.97
C GLY A 295 -4.55 13.23 18.77
N HIS A 296 -5.13 13.94 17.82
CA HIS A 296 -4.54 14.36 16.56
C HIS A 296 -4.69 15.88 16.32
N PRO A 297 -4.23 16.75 17.26
CA PRO A 297 -4.42 18.20 17.17
C PRO A 297 -3.81 18.83 15.91
N TRP A 298 -2.80 18.18 15.34
CA TRP A 298 -2.05 18.67 14.20
C TRP A 298 -2.64 18.26 12.84
N GLU A 299 -3.60 17.34 12.80
CA GLU A 299 -4.28 16.92 11.56
C GLU A 299 -5.31 17.98 11.15
N VAL A 300 -4.83 19.02 10.46
CA VAL A 300 -5.60 20.21 10.06
C VAL A 300 -6.55 19.94 8.90
N CYS A 301 -6.31 18.91 8.09
CA CYS A 301 -7.29 18.40 7.13
C CYS A 301 -7.58 16.94 7.40
N ARG A 302 -8.83 16.64 7.75
CA ARG A 302 -9.34 15.26 7.94
C ARG A 302 -9.02 14.33 6.77
N GLY A 303 -8.55 13.14 7.11
CA GLY A 303 -8.31 12.05 6.17
C GLY A 303 -7.95 10.76 6.91
N GLY A 304 -7.91 9.64 6.19
CA GLY A 304 -7.33 8.41 6.73
C GLY A 304 -5.81 8.54 6.91
N ASN A 305 -5.16 7.50 7.44
CA ASN A 305 -3.72 7.46 7.77
C ASN A 305 -2.77 7.89 6.62
N SER A 306 -3.22 7.84 5.36
CA SER A 306 -2.43 8.21 4.17
C SER A 306 -2.95 9.45 3.43
N THR A 307 -3.94 10.17 3.98
CA THR A 307 -4.66 11.25 3.27
C THR A 307 -5.03 12.44 4.14
N HIS A 308 -4.57 12.50 5.39
CA HIS A 308 -4.66 13.72 6.19
C HIS A 308 -3.54 14.70 5.78
N ILE A 309 -3.75 15.99 6.09
CA ILE A 309 -2.69 17.01 6.04
C ILE A 309 -2.44 17.44 7.48
N SER A 310 -1.19 17.40 7.89
CA SER A 310 -0.77 17.76 9.24
C SER A 310 0.06 19.02 9.24
N LEU A 311 -0.25 19.94 10.16
CA LEU A 311 0.57 21.09 10.50
C LEU A 311 1.07 20.88 11.93
N TYR A 312 2.21 20.23 12.06
CA TYR A 312 2.83 19.96 13.35
C TYR A 312 3.43 21.22 13.93
N VAL A 313 3.27 21.39 15.24
CA VAL A 313 4.07 22.31 16.04
C VAL A 313 4.94 21.46 16.94
N SER A 314 6.23 21.75 17.00
CA SER A 314 7.17 21.02 17.85
C SER A 314 8.07 21.97 18.63
N GLU A 315 8.27 21.69 19.91
CA GLU A 315 9.20 22.43 20.77
C GLU A 315 10.64 22.08 20.38
N ILE A 316 11.48 23.09 20.20
CA ILE A 316 12.92 22.99 19.98
C ILE A 316 13.64 23.84 21.03
N GLU A 317 14.97 23.79 21.07
CA GLU A 317 15.75 24.58 22.03
C GLU A 317 15.43 26.09 21.91
N ASN A 318 14.80 26.62 22.96
CA ASN A 318 14.38 28.02 23.07
C ASN A 318 13.36 28.49 22.02
N GLY A 319 12.49 27.62 21.50
CA GLY A 319 11.40 28.04 20.60
C GLY A 319 10.60 26.90 20.00
N TRP A 320 9.98 27.16 18.86
CA TRP A 320 9.06 26.27 18.17
C TRP A 320 9.42 26.13 16.70
N ILE A 321 9.09 24.99 16.12
CA ILE A 321 9.11 24.79 14.67
C ILE A 321 7.72 24.35 14.20
N VAL A 322 7.31 24.86 13.04
CA VAL A 322 6.12 24.41 12.33
C VAL A 322 6.56 23.49 11.21
N SER A 323 5.91 22.33 11.08
CA SER A 323 6.16 21.37 10.00
C SER A 323 4.87 21.00 9.28
N LEU A 324 4.86 21.14 7.96
CA LEU A 324 3.74 20.75 7.11
C LEU A 324 4.02 19.38 6.48
N ALA A 325 3.07 18.46 6.63
CA ALA A 325 3.12 17.11 6.07
C ALA A 325 1.83 16.79 5.30
N GLY A 326 1.97 16.18 4.13
CA GLY A 326 0.84 15.84 3.26
C GLY A 326 1.26 15.52 1.83
N SER A 327 2.15 14.55 1.66
CA SER A 327 2.75 14.17 0.36
C SER A 327 1.89 13.23 -0.50
N SER A 328 0.72 12.81 0.02
CA SER A 328 -0.22 11.94 -0.68
C SER A 328 -0.70 12.55 -2.00
N SER A 329 -0.66 11.78 -3.10
CA SER A 329 -1.00 12.26 -4.45
C SER A 329 -2.42 12.83 -4.56
N VAL A 330 -3.35 12.38 -3.71
CA VAL A 330 -4.73 12.88 -3.66
C VAL A 330 -4.89 14.20 -2.88
N ARG A 331 -3.91 14.57 -2.05
CA ARG A 331 -3.92 15.76 -1.18
C ARG A 331 -2.82 16.77 -1.48
N VAL A 332 -1.78 16.39 -2.21
CA VAL A 332 -0.57 17.19 -2.42
C VAL A 332 -0.87 18.57 -3.03
N VAL A 333 -1.93 18.68 -3.84
CA VAL A 333 -2.36 19.98 -4.38
C VAL A 333 -2.80 20.93 -3.27
N GLU A 334 -3.53 20.42 -2.29
CA GLU A 334 -3.98 21.21 -1.14
C GLU A 334 -2.79 21.56 -0.24
N THR A 335 -1.90 20.58 0.00
CA THR A 335 -0.66 20.77 0.79
C THR A 335 0.24 21.84 0.19
N VAL A 336 0.51 21.82 -1.12
CA VAL A 336 1.39 22.80 -1.77
C VAL A 336 0.78 24.20 -1.75
N LYS A 337 -0.55 24.33 -1.87
CA LYS A 337 -1.22 25.63 -1.68
C LYS A 337 -1.06 26.16 -0.27
N ILE A 338 -1.15 25.30 0.76
CA ILE A 338 -0.87 25.68 2.15
C ILE A 338 0.59 26.13 2.27
N ALA A 339 1.54 25.34 1.74
CA ALA A 339 2.96 25.65 1.81
C ALA A 339 3.29 27.02 1.18
N ILE A 340 2.75 27.28 -0.02
CA ILE A 340 2.93 28.58 -0.70
C ILE A 340 2.34 29.71 0.13
N ALA A 341 1.10 29.55 0.64
CA ALA A 341 0.46 30.60 1.43
C ALA A 341 1.20 30.88 2.74
N LEU A 342 1.69 29.86 3.44
CA LEU A 342 2.53 30.06 4.64
C LEU A 342 3.81 30.83 4.29
N TYR A 343 4.45 30.48 3.17
CA TYR A 343 5.67 31.14 2.69
C TYR A 343 5.44 32.60 2.32
N GLU A 344 4.36 32.92 1.61
CA GLU A 344 3.98 34.29 1.23
C GLU A 344 3.57 35.16 2.43
N HIS A 345 3.22 34.54 3.56
CA HIS A 345 2.93 35.20 4.82
C HIS A 345 4.15 35.29 5.77
N ASP A 346 5.35 35.00 5.26
CA ASP A 346 6.61 35.02 6.03
C ASP A 346 6.58 34.10 7.27
N ILE A 347 5.76 33.05 7.24
CA ILE A 347 5.71 32.07 8.34
C ILE A 347 6.85 31.06 8.10
N PRO A 348 7.80 30.91 9.04
CA PRO A 348 8.83 29.90 8.91
C PRO A 348 8.27 28.50 9.18
N PHE A 349 8.51 27.57 8.25
CA PHE A 349 8.07 26.18 8.39
C PHE A 349 8.96 25.22 7.60
N LYS A 350 8.94 23.95 7.99
CA LYS A 350 9.54 22.84 7.24
C LYS A 350 8.48 22.09 6.47
N LEU A 351 8.66 21.88 5.17
CA LEU A 351 7.83 20.98 4.38
C LEU A 351 8.45 19.58 4.40
N TRP A 352 7.72 18.59 4.90
CA TRP A 352 8.14 17.19 4.82
C TRP A 352 8.04 16.68 3.38
N ASP A 353 8.98 15.82 2.98
CA ASP A 353 9.10 15.30 1.61
C ASP A 353 9.16 16.40 0.53
N ALA A 354 9.68 17.59 0.84
CA ALA A 354 9.57 18.76 -0.03
C ALA A 354 10.10 18.50 -1.46
N GLU A 355 11.25 17.83 -1.57
CA GLU A 355 11.88 17.50 -2.85
C GLU A 355 11.03 16.49 -3.64
N GLU A 356 10.51 15.47 -2.97
CA GLU A 356 9.63 14.47 -3.57
C GLU A 356 8.30 15.10 -4.02
N ILE A 357 7.72 16.01 -3.23
CA ILE A 357 6.55 16.80 -3.61
C ILE A 357 6.86 17.65 -4.84
N LEU A 358 7.97 18.37 -4.89
CA LEU A 358 8.36 19.15 -6.07
C LEU A 358 8.49 18.26 -7.31
N ARG A 359 9.10 17.08 -7.19
CA ARG A 359 9.21 16.12 -8.29
C ARG A 359 7.86 15.60 -8.75
N MET A 360 6.93 15.36 -7.82
CA MET A 360 5.55 14.97 -8.11
C MET A 360 4.80 16.05 -8.89
N ILE A 361 4.81 17.29 -8.39
CA ILE A 361 4.13 18.42 -9.04
C ILE A 361 4.70 18.69 -10.45
N THR A 362 6.00 18.50 -10.64
CA THR A 362 6.67 18.69 -11.93
C THR A 362 6.63 17.47 -12.85
N GLY A 363 6.10 16.33 -12.39
CA GLY A 363 6.02 15.08 -13.15
C GLY A 363 7.38 14.43 -13.45
N THR A 364 8.38 14.74 -12.64
CA THR A 364 9.75 14.22 -12.74
C THR A 364 10.03 13.07 -11.79
N ASP A 365 9.09 12.76 -10.88
CA ASP A 365 9.11 11.57 -10.04
C ASP A 365 8.70 10.30 -10.80
N TYR A 366 8.81 9.19 -10.08
CA TYR A 366 8.31 7.89 -10.48
C TYR A 366 7.12 7.51 -9.60
N ILE A 367 6.11 6.91 -10.22
CA ILE A 367 5.05 6.18 -9.52
C ILE A 367 5.50 4.72 -9.45
N GLY A 368 5.56 4.16 -8.25
CA GLY A 368 5.89 2.75 -8.03
C GLY A 368 4.71 1.86 -8.42
N ILE A 369 4.98 0.82 -9.19
CA ILE A 369 4.02 -0.23 -9.55
C ILE A 369 4.32 -1.42 -8.65
N VAL A 370 3.34 -1.81 -7.84
CA VAL A 370 3.43 -2.98 -6.96
C VAL A 370 2.47 -4.08 -7.43
N PRO A 371 2.77 -5.36 -7.13
CA PRO A 371 1.90 -6.48 -7.47
C PRO A 371 0.46 -6.27 -7.00
N GLU A 372 -0.53 -6.80 -7.71
CA GLU A 372 -1.97 -6.66 -7.39
C GLU A 372 -2.35 -7.13 -5.97
N THR A 373 -1.52 -7.99 -5.38
CA THR A 373 -1.69 -8.56 -4.04
C THR A 373 -1.10 -7.65 -2.94
N VAL A 374 -0.34 -6.63 -3.33
CA VAL A 374 0.27 -5.65 -2.43
C VAL A 374 -0.59 -4.38 -2.43
N PHE A 375 -1.01 -3.97 -1.23
CA PHE A 375 -1.75 -2.72 -1.06
C PHE A 375 -0.83 -1.53 -1.42
N PRO A 376 -1.20 -0.63 -2.36
CA PRO A 376 -0.32 0.39 -2.92
C PRO A 376 -0.21 1.63 -2.02
N ARG A 377 0.14 1.41 -0.75
CA ARG A 377 0.40 2.44 0.26
C ARG A 377 1.53 1.96 1.16
N TYR A 378 2.37 2.89 1.59
CA TYR A 378 3.51 2.60 2.48
C TYR A 378 4.55 1.63 1.89
N CYS A 379 4.65 1.54 0.57
CA CYS A 379 5.54 0.61 -0.13
C CYS A 379 6.98 1.14 -0.29
N HIS A 380 7.38 2.20 0.41
CA HIS A 380 8.69 2.85 0.26
C HIS A 380 9.87 1.87 0.39
N GLY A 381 9.74 0.88 1.29
CA GLY A 381 10.76 -0.13 1.53
C GLY A 381 10.89 -1.19 0.42
N LEU A 382 9.92 -1.27 -0.51
CA LEU A 382 9.92 -2.23 -1.62
C LEU A 382 10.68 -1.74 -2.86
N PHE A 383 11.16 -0.49 -2.83
CA PHE A 383 11.86 0.13 -3.95
C PHE A 383 13.25 0.62 -3.54
N PRO A 384 14.23 0.68 -4.47
CA PRO A 384 15.53 1.27 -4.19
C PRO A 384 15.39 2.72 -3.72
N LYS A 385 16.07 3.06 -2.62
CA LYS A 385 16.04 4.43 -2.03
C LYS A 385 16.35 5.53 -3.03
N ASN A 386 17.25 5.26 -3.98
CA ASN A 386 17.67 6.21 -5.02
C ASN A 386 16.53 6.61 -5.98
N ASP A 387 15.49 5.80 -6.11
CA ASP A 387 14.34 6.13 -6.96
C ASP A 387 13.41 7.17 -6.31
N ARG A 388 13.47 7.27 -4.97
CA ARG A 388 12.74 8.26 -4.16
C ARG A 388 11.25 8.28 -4.52
N ILE A 389 10.62 7.10 -4.46
CA ILE A 389 9.22 6.87 -4.80
C ILE A 389 8.37 7.04 -3.54
N ILE A 390 7.37 7.91 -3.61
CA ILE A 390 6.43 8.20 -2.51
C ILE A 390 4.96 8.00 -2.91
N ASP A 391 4.70 7.54 -4.13
CA ASP A 391 3.37 7.30 -4.67
C ASP A 391 3.36 5.96 -5.40
N PHE A 392 2.29 5.19 -5.22
CA PHE A 392 2.23 3.79 -5.61
C PHE A 392 0.89 3.46 -6.25
N MET A 393 0.91 2.50 -7.17
CA MET A 393 -0.29 1.96 -7.82
C MET A 393 -0.13 0.46 -8.06
N ASN A 394 -1.26 -0.24 -8.16
CA ASN A 394 -1.29 -1.54 -8.83
C ASN A 394 -1.45 -1.31 -10.34
N LEU A 395 -1.09 -2.31 -11.14
CA LEU A 395 -1.42 -2.32 -12.56
C LEU A 395 -2.93 -2.57 -12.72
N GLY A 396 -3.70 -1.51 -12.98
CA GLY A 396 -5.14 -1.62 -13.24
C GLY A 396 -5.46 -2.15 -14.64
N PHE A 397 -6.75 -2.33 -14.94
CA PHE A 397 -7.21 -2.81 -16.25
C PHE A 397 -7.18 -1.74 -17.35
N GLU A 398 -7.44 -0.47 -17.00
CA GLU A 398 -7.51 0.61 -17.99
C GLU A 398 -6.12 0.90 -18.57
N LYS A 399 -5.95 0.70 -19.88
CA LYS A 399 -4.71 1.00 -20.64
C LYS A 399 -3.47 0.33 -20.04
N ALA A 400 -3.63 -0.86 -19.44
CA ALA A 400 -2.54 -1.64 -18.84
C ALA A 400 -1.35 -1.80 -19.80
N ASP A 401 -1.60 -2.15 -21.06
CA ASP A 401 -0.55 -2.32 -22.09
C ASP A 401 0.30 -1.06 -22.27
N LYS A 402 -0.35 0.12 -22.30
CA LYS A 402 0.38 1.39 -22.42
C LYS A 402 1.23 1.68 -21.19
N ILE A 403 0.76 1.32 -20.00
CA ILE A 403 1.54 1.45 -18.78
C ILE A 403 2.74 0.50 -18.84
N ILE A 404 2.53 -0.76 -19.22
CA ILE A 404 3.58 -1.77 -19.35
C ILE A 404 4.69 -1.30 -20.30
N GLU A 405 4.31 -0.80 -21.48
CA GLU A 405 5.25 -0.31 -22.50
C GLU A 405 6.06 0.91 -22.05
N ASN A 406 5.51 1.76 -21.18
CA ASN A 406 6.15 3.00 -20.72
C ASN A 406 6.80 2.89 -19.33
N ALA A 407 6.64 1.75 -18.66
CA ALA A 407 7.22 1.47 -17.37
C ALA A 407 8.61 0.85 -17.50
N SER A 408 9.41 0.99 -16.44
CA SER A 408 10.63 0.22 -16.23
C SER A 408 10.35 -0.81 -15.14
N TRP A 409 10.66 -2.07 -15.42
CA TRP A 409 10.37 -3.19 -14.53
C TRP A 409 11.64 -3.61 -13.79
N TYR A 410 11.52 -3.86 -12.49
CA TYR A 410 12.64 -4.38 -11.71
C TYR A 410 12.83 -5.87 -12.02
N PRO A 411 14.07 -6.40 -11.86
CA PRO A 411 14.31 -7.83 -11.98
C PRO A 411 13.37 -8.61 -11.06
N VAL A 412 12.85 -9.74 -11.57
CA VAL A 412 12.09 -10.67 -10.73
C VAL A 412 13.07 -11.34 -9.76
N GLU A 413 12.66 -11.49 -8.51
CA GLU A 413 13.47 -12.16 -7.50
C GLU A 413 13.73 -13.62 -7.90
N GLU A 414 15.01 -13.99 -7.93
CA GLU A 414 15.44 -15.34 -8.27
C GLU A 414 15.46 -16.23 -7.02
N VAL A 415 15.18 -17.51 -7.21
CA VAL A 415 15.42 -18.51 -6.16
C VAL A 415 16.84 -19.02 -6.25
N GLU A 416 17.39 -19.48 -5.13
CA GLU A 416 18.66 -20.19 -5.05
C GLU A 416 18.47 -21.47 -4.22
N LEU A 417 19.22 -22.53 -4.54
CA LEU A 417 19.28 -23.71 -3.69
C LEU A 417 20.12 -23.41 -2.44
N GLY A 418 19.65 -23.91 -1.30
CA GLY A 418 20.40 -23.93 -0.04
C GLY A 418 21.63 -24.83 -0.16
N LYS A 419 22.65 -24.54 0.65
CA LYS A 419 23.86 -25.37 0.74
C LYS A 419 23.67 -26.57 1.64
#